data_AF-A0A2E7JKE8-F1
#
_entry.id   AF-A0A2E7JKE8-F1
#
_cell.length_a   1.000
_cell.length_b   1.000
_cell.length_c   1.000
_cell.angle_alpha   90.00
_cell.angle_beta   90.00
_cell.angle_gamma   90.00
#
_symmetry.space_group_name_H-M   'P 1'
#
loop_
_entity.id
_entity.type
_entity.pdbx_description
1 polymer ?
#
loop_
_entity_poly.entity_id
_entity_poly.type
_entity_poly.pdbx_seq_one_letter_code
_entity_poly.pdbx_strand_id
1 'polypeptide(L)'
;MDLTRQPPRRPSNAIVGGIAGLARMIDKARGHNEETIGEFRYGEGSGLDVEVLEFINMSADDFAAAVAALDDAALGELALKNANKSQDEIDAFNTEHLERTPQDELHEKLLVERIAKYAPGRTDITTVFASIELDDWGAFRDLDLTAAPPRSPWLRSVFGLVGAARMADKARALSCGQLGAYRYGDDSSQDAAILEFIGVDQEAFREAAYNNLNDDELTEWVAARCQKSPGEKSVFNAARCNVGRDGAMAERLAERRAEVAPERGDIQTFFDLQDLDDQLSFGITDLRRCPPRSAYDDSVGGLACLARMIDKFRAMACNCLGPYWCGEDSGFDRGVLEFLGLTPDEFAAGIEGKDDSAVVEWLGARLSGKSAEDTAAFNERMVNFGPGNEQQWDFLREVVAKLDPSRTDIETFTALTVLDDTVYFARLKAGV
;
A
#
# COMPACT_ATOMS: atom_id res chain seq x y z
N MET A 1 -5.92 -1.56 3.87
CA MET A 1 -6.02 -1.15 2.46
C MET A 1 -5.45 0.25 2.37
N ASP A 2 -4.48 0.47 1.49
CA ASP A 2 -3.86 1.79 1.31
C ASP A 2 -4.77 2.73 0.49
N LEU A 3 -5.53 3.59 1.17
CA LEU A 3 -6.46 4.56 0.57
C LEU A 3 -5.76 5.88 0.17
N THR A 4 -4.45 5.99 0.41
CA THR A 4 -3.65 7.12 -0.11
C THR A 4 -3.42 7.00 -1.62
N ARG A 5 -3.67 5.81 -2.19
CA ARG A 5 -3.39 5.46 -3.60
C ARG A 5 -4.61 5.04 -4.40
N GLN A 6 -5.74 4.83 -3.76
CA GLN A 6 -7.00 4.44 -4.40
C GLN A 6 -8.17 4.89 -3.53
N PRO A 7 -9.36 5.10 -4.10
CA PRO A 7 -10.54 5.32 -3.28
C PRO A 7 -11.00 4.00 -2.64
N PRO A 8 -11.75 4.05 -1.53
CA PRO A 8 -12.51 2.89 -1.09
C PRO A 8 -13.58 2.55 -2.15
N ARG A 9 -14.16 1.35 -2.09
CA ARG A 9 -15.25 0.93 -2.98
C ARG A 9 -16.35 1.98 -3.07
N ARG A 10 -17.05 2.00 -4.20
CA ARG A 10 -18.12 2.97 -4.42
C ARG A 10 -19.20 2.83 -3.36
N PRO A 11 -19.82 3.92 -2.91
CA PRO A 11 -20.94 3.85 -1.97
C PRO A 11 -22.12 3.04 -2.53
N SER A 12 -22.34 2.98 -3.85
CA SER A 12 -23.36 2.11 -4.44
C SER A 12 -23.01 0.61 -4.47
N ASN A 13 -21.76 0.23 -4.19
CA ASN A 13 -21.35 -1.17 -4.16
C ASN A 13 -21.97 -1.89 -2.95
N ALA A 14 -23.02 -2.67 -3.22
CA ALA A 14 -23.76 -3.44 -2.22
C ALA A 14 -23.37 -4.93 -2.19
N ILE A 15 -22.20 -5.32 -2.72
CA ILE A 15 -21.80 -6.72 -2.81
C ILE A 15 -21.70 -7.39 -1.43
N VAL A 16 -21.36 -6.62 -0.40
CA VAL A 16 -21.25 -7.11 0.98
C VAL A 16 -22.60 -6.96 1.68
N GLY A 17 -23.19 -8.09 2.08
CA GLY A 17 -24.46 -8.12 2.80
C GLY A 17 -25.66 -7.57 2.03
N GLY A 18 -25.53 -7.21 0.75
CA GLY A 18 -26.60 -6.51 0.03
C GLY A 18 -26.81 -5.08 0.51
N ILE A 19 -25.90 -4.48 1.27
CA ILE A 19 -26.08 -3.16 1.92
C ILE A 19 -25.17 -2.14 1.25
N ALA A 20 -25.76 -1.09 0.65
CA ALA A 20 -25.01 0.01 0.06
C ALA A 20 -24.21 0.77 1.12
N GLY A 21 -22.98 1.18 0.79
CA GLY A 21 -22.06 1.83 1.72
C GLY A 21 -21.26 0.88 2.62
N LEU A 22 -21.69 -0.37 2.81
CA LEU A 22 -20.99 -1.31 3.70
C LEU A 22 -19.60 -1.68 3.16
N ALA A 23 -19.48 -2.04 1.89
CA ALA A 23 -18.21 -2.36 1.25
C ALA A 23 -17.20 -1.18 1.35
N ARG A 24 -17.69 0.04 1.11
CA ARG A 24 -16.93 1.27 1.27
C ARG A 24 -16.45 1.47 2.72
N MET A 25 -17.32 1.23 3.70
CA MET A 25 -16.99 1.38 5.11
C MET A 25 -15.95 0.33 5.57
N ILE A 26 -16.02 -0.90 5.04
CA ILE A 26 -14.99 -1.93 5.28
C ILE A 26 -13.61 -1.44 4.80
N ASP A 27 -13.54 -0.90 3.59
CA ASP A 27 -12.27 -0.43 3.03
C ASP A 27 -11.68 0.73 3.86
N LYS A 28 -12.55 1.63 4.32
CA LYS A 28 -12.18 2.74 5.21
C LYS A 28 -11.74 2.25 6.58
N ALA A 29 -12.40 1.24 7.15
CA ALA A 29 -11.97 0.59 8.38
C ALA A 29 -10.60 -0.11 8.21
N ARG A 30 -10.36 -0.78 7.07
CA ARG A 30 -9.05 -1.36 6.74
C ARG A 30 -7.97 -0.28 6.63
N GLY A 31 -8.26 0.84 5.96
CA GLY A 31 -7.35 1.98 5.90
C GLY A 31 -7.11 2.63 7.26
N HIS A 32 -8.15 2.73 8.10
CA HIS A 32 -8.05 3.25 9.46
C HIS A 32 -7.16 2.38 10.34
N ASN A 33 -7.41 1.06 10.36
CA ASN A 33 -6.63 0.10 11.15
C ASN A 33 -5.16 0.02 10.74
N GLU A 34 -4.87 0.28 9.46
CA GLU A 34 -3.52 0.27 8.90
C GLU A 34 -2.89 1.68 8.83
N GLU A 35 -3.53 2.72 9.39
CA GLU A 35 -3.06 4.12 9.34
C GLU A 35 -2.80 4.64 7.90
N THR A 36 -3.51 4.09 6.93
CA THR A 36 -3.41 4.42 5.49
C THR A 36 -4.72 4.93 4.91
N ILE A 37 -5.59 5.50 5.75
CA ILE A 37 -6.89 6.05 5.35
C ILE A 37 -6.79 7.33 4.50
N GLY A 38 -5.65 8.04 4.54
CA GLY A 38 -5.44 9.29 3.81
C GLY A 38 -6.45 10.38 4.20
N GLU A 39 -7.04 11.04 3.21
CA GLU A 39 -8.02 12.12 3.41
C GLU A 39 -9.44 11.62 3.74
N PHE A 40 -9.67 10.30 3.69
CA PHE A 40 -10.96 9.73 4.02
C PHE A 40 -11.19 9.72 5.54
N ARG A 41 -12.45 9.75 5.97
CA ARG A 41 -12.85 9.74 7.39
C ARG A 41 -13.60 8.46 7.71
N TYR A 42 -13.26 7.76 8.78
CA TYR A 42 -13.94 6.54 9.20
C TYR A 42 -14.88 6.77 10.39
N GLY A 43 -15.95 5.98 10.48
CA GLY A 43 -16.83 5.91 11.64
C GLY A 43 -17.60 7.21 11.89
N GLU A 44 -17.59 7.69 13.13
CA GLU A 44 -18.34 8.89 13.54
C GLU A 44 -17.95 10.18 12.77
N GLY A 45 -16.76 10.21 12.17
CA GLY A 45 -16.30 11.32 11.33
C GLY A 45 -16.92 11.35 9.92
N SER A 46 -17.72 10.34 9.55
CA SER A 46 -18.35 10.17 8.23
C SER A 46 -19.84 9.95 8.39
N GLY A 47 -20.66 10.90 7.91
CA GLY A 47 -22.13 10.78 7.99
C GLY A 47 -22.68 9.50 7.34
N LEU A 48 -22.08 9.06 6.22
CA LEU A 48 -22.47 7.80 5.57
C LEU A 48 -22.09 6.57 6.41
N ASP A 49 -20.98 6.61 7.15
CA ASP A 49 -20.58 5.47 7.98
C ASP A 49 -21.49 5.38 9.20
N VAL A 50 -21.88 6.52 9.78
CA VAL A 50 -22.86 6.59 10.88
C VAL A 50 -24.17 5.93 10.46
N GLU A 51 -24.71 6.26 9.28
CA GLU A 51 -25.95 5.67 8.77
C GLU A 51 -25.85 4.15 8.59
N VAL A 52 -24.72 3.64 8.06
CA VAL A 52 -24.49 2.19 7.92
C VAL A 52 -24.32 1.53 9.29
N LEU A 53 -23.53 2.12 10.19
CA LEU A 53 -23.30 1.61 11.56
C LEU A 53 -24.60 1.51 12.36
N GLU A 54 -25.45 2.54 12.29
CA GLU A 54 -26.79 2.53 12.87
C GLU A 54 -27.66 1.44 12.26
N PHE A 55 -27.65 1.30 10.92
CA PHE A 55 -28.44 0.27 10.23
C PHE A 55 -28.04 -1.15 10.63
N ILE A 56 -26.74 -1.41 10.84
CA ILE A 56 -26.22 -2.73 11.25
C ILE A 56 -26.09 -2.89 12.77
N ASN A 57 -26.53 -1.91 13.57
CA ASN A 57 -26.43 -1.91 15.04
C ASN A 57 -25.01 -2.19 15.58
N MET A 58 -23.99 -1.51 15.06
CA MET A 58 -22.59 -1.65 15.51
C MET A 58 -21.97 -0.30 15.86
N SER A 59 -21.04 -0.30 16.82
CA SER A 59 -20.16 0.86 17.04
C SER A 59 -19.01 0.87 16.02
N ALA A 60 -18.40 2.04 15.80
CA ALA A 60 -17.24 2.15 14.92
C ALA A 60 -16.05 1.30 15.41
N ASP A 61 -15.84 1.22 16.72
CA ASP A 61 -14.74 0.43 17.32
C ASP A 61 -14.97 -1.08 17.16
N ASP A 62 -16.20 -1.55 17.43
CA ASP A 62 -16.54 -2.96 17.25
C ASP A 62 -16.45 -3.37 15.77
N PHE A 63 -16.85 -2.47 14.86
CA PHE A 63 -16.74 -2.72 13.42
C PHE A 63 -15.28 -2.75 12.95
N ALA A 64 -14.44 -1.83 13.44
CA ALA A 64 -13.01 -1.82 13.13
C ALA A 64 -12.32 -3.10 13.62
N ALA A 65 -12.67 -3.56 14.83
CA ALA A 65 -12.17 -4.82 15.38
C ALA A 65 -12.64 -6.04 14.56
N ALA A 66 -13.89 -6.05 14.09
CA ALA A 66 -14.40 -7.11 13.20
C ALA A 66 -13.65 -7.12 11.86
N VAL A 67 -13.42 -5.96 11.25
CA VAL A 67 -12.69 -5.82 9.98
C VAL A 67 -11.24 -6.31 10.08
N ALA A 68 -10.61 -6.19 11.25
CA ALA A 68 -9.27 -6.73 11.47
C ALA A 68 -9.22 -8.28 11.47
N ALA A 69 -10.35 -8.95 11.68
CA ALA A 69 -10.41 -10.40 11.88
C ALA A 69 -11.17 -11.16 10.78
N LEU A 70 -12.03 -10.49 10.02
CA LEU A 70 -13.00 -11.11 9.11
C LEU A 70 -12.79 -10.68 7.66
N ASP A 71 -13.08 -11.58 6.73
CA ASP A 71 -13.20 -11.25 5.30
C ASP A 71 -14.56 -10.65 4.97
N ASP A 72 -14.73 -10.17 3.74
CA ASP A 72 -15.96 -9.51 3.29
C ASP A 72 -17.20 -10.40 3.41
N ALA A 73 -17.07 -11.72 3.18
CA ALA A 73 -18.20 -12.64 3.27
C ALA A 73 -18.67 -12.75 4.73
N ALA A 74 -17.74 -12.98 5.66
CA ALA A 74 -18.04 -13.05 7.08
C ALA A 74 -18.52 -11.70 7.66
N LEU A 75 -17.98 -10.58 7.17
CA LEU A 75 -18.46 -9.23 7.52
C LEU A 75 -19.89 -9.00 7.04
N GLY A 76 -20.24 -9.46 5.84
CA GLY A 76 -21.61 -9.42 5.33
C GLY A 76 -22.58 -10.24 6.20
N GLU A 77 -22.19 -11.46 6.59
CA GLU A 77 -23.00 -12.29 7.49
C GLU A 77 -23.17 -11.64 8.87
N LEU A 78 -22.11 -11.07 9.43
CA LEU A 78 -22.15 -10.34 10.70
C LEU A 78 -23.07 -9.12 10.62
N ALA A 79 -22.94 -8.31 9.56
CA ALA A 79 -23.76 -7.13 9.32
C ALA A 79 -25.24 -7.49 9.23
N LEU A 80 -25.60 -8.52 8.44
CA LEU A 80 -26.97 -8.99 8.30
C LEU A 80 -27.55 -9.49 9.63
N LYS A 81 -26.76 -10.25 10.38
CA LYS A 81 -27.16 -10.75 11.70
C LYS A 81 -27.43 -9.62 12.69
N ASN A 82 -26.57 -8.61 12.74
CA ASN A 82 -26.72 -7.50 13.69
C ASN A 82 -27.80 -6.50 13.26
N ALA A 83 -27.95 -6.25 11.95
CA ALA A 83 -29.04 -5.45 11.41
C ALA A 83 -30.40 -6.06 11.78
N ASN A 84 -30.53 -7.39 11.64
CA ASN A 84 -31.76 -8.14 11.89
C ASN A 84 -32.96 -7.55 11.12
N LYS A 85 -32.73 -7.29 9.83
CA LYS A 85 -33.64 -6.65 8.88
C LYS A 85 -34.15 -7.63 7.84
N SER A 86 -35.38 -7.43 7.35
CA SER A 86 -35.87 -8.16 6.18
C SER A 86 -35.21 -7.65 4.90
N GLN A 87 -35.27 -8.44 3.82
CA GLN A 87 -34.77 -8.00 2.51
C GLN A 87 -35.45 -6.70 2.07
N ASP A 88 -36.76 -6.55 2.27
CA ASP A 88 -37.50 -5.32 1.94
C ASP A 88 -36.97 -4.08 2.70
N GLU A 89 -36.48 -4.24 3.93
CA GLU A 89 -35.91 -3.13 4.71
C GLU A 89 -34.51 -2.76 4.18
N ILE A 90 -33.71 -3.76 3.75
CA ILE A 90 -32.41 -3.55 3.12
C ILE A 90 -32.60 -2.87 1.76
N ASP A 91 -33.54 -3.33 0.95
CA ASP A 91 -33.85 -2.75 -0.36
C ASP A 91 -34.36 -1.31 -0.22
N ALA A 92 -35.18 -1.04 0.81
CA ALA A 92 -35.63 0.32 1.13
C ALA A 92 -34.47 1.22 1.55
N PHE A 93 -33.57 0.75 2.43
CA PHE A 93 -32.36 1.48 2.82
C PHE A 93 -31.49 1.81 1.60
N ASN A 94 -31.23 0.82 0.74
CA ASN A 94 -30.43 1.01 -0.47
C ASN A 94 -31.08 2.01 -1.43
N THR A 95 -32.38 1.87 -1.68
CA THR A 95 -33.12 2.77 -2.58
C THR A 95 -33.04 4.21 -2.08
N GLU A 96 -33.27 4.42 -0.77
CA GLU A 96 -33.16 5.75 -0.17
C GLU A 96 -31.79 6.38 -0.43
N HIS A 97 -30.69 5.64 -0.18
CA HIS A 97 -29.34 6.18 -0.33
C HIS A 97 -28.93 6.38 -1.80
N LEU A 98 -29.32 5.46 -2.68
CA LEU A 98 -29.04 5.53 -4.11
C LEU A 98 -29.75 6.72 -4.78
N GLU A 99 -30.97 7.05 -4.33
CA GLU A 99 -31.80 8.13 -4.88
C GLU A 99 -31.61 9.47 -4.16
N ARG A 100 -30.92 9.50 -3.02
CA ARG A 100 -30.75 10.71 -2.20
C ARG A 100 -30.04 11.82 -2.96
N THR A 101 -30.74 12.92 -3.22
CA THR A 101 -30.15 14.17 -3.71
C THR A 101 -29.51 14.95 -2.55
N PRO A 102 -28.56 15.86 -2.81
CA PRO A 102 -28.08 16.79 -1.79
C PRO A 102 -29.22 17.45 -1.00
N GLN A 103 -29.07 17.54 0.32
CA GLN A 103 -30.07 18.09 1.24
C GLN A 103 -29.62 19.40 1.90
N ASP A 104 -28.41 19.87 1.56
CA ASP A 104 -27.84 21.11 2.07
C ASP A 104 -27.00 21.82 0.99
N GLU A 105 -26.78 23.12 1.20
CA GLU A 105 -26.07 24.00 0.26
C GLU A 105 -24.63 23.54 0.00
N LEU A 106 -23.97 22.91 0.97
CA LEU A 106 -22.59 22.45 0.82
C LEU A 106 -22.53 21.29 -0.20
N HIS A 107 -23.38 20.28 -0.04
CA HIS A 107 -23.41 19.13 -0.94
C HIS A 107 -23.94 19.49 -2.33
N GLU A 108 -24.90 20.43 -2.44
CA GLU A 108 -25.33 20.98 -3.73
C GLU A 108 -24.16 21.63 -4.47
N LYS A 109 -23.40 22.48 -3.76
CA LYS A 109 -22.22 23.15 -4.31
C LYS A 109 -21.14 22.14 -4.73
N LEU A 110 -20.83 21.17 -3.87
CA LEU A 110 -19.84 20.12 -4.18
C LEU A 110 -20.23 19.32 -5.42
N LEU A 111 -21.51 18.96 -5.57
CA LEU A 111 -22.01 18.26 -6.76
C LEU A 111 -21.75 19.08 -8.03
N VAL A 112 -22.09 20.37 -8.04
CA VAL A 112 -21.86 21.25 -9.20
C VAL A 112 -20.37 21.37 -9.52
N GLU A 113 -19.53 21.59 -8.50
CA GLU A 113 -18.08 21.71 -8.67
C GLU A 113 -17.45 20.43 -9.23
N ARG A 114 -17.86 19.26 -8.72
CA ARG A 114 -17.39 17.95 -9.20
C ARG A 114 -17.80 17.66 -10.63
N ILE A 115 -19.06 17.94 -11.02
CA ILE A 115 -19.51 17.80 -12.41
C ILE A 115 -18.69 18.70 -13.32
N ALA A 116 -18.53 19.97 -12.97
CA ALA A 116 -17.77 20.92 -13.77
C ALA A 116 -16.30 20.48 -13.95
N LYS A 117 -15.69 19.92 -12.89
CA LYS A 117 -14.30 19.47 -12.88
C LYS A 117 -14.09 18.15 -13.65
N TYR A 118 -14.93 17.16 -13.41
CA TYR A 118 -14.64 15.78 -13.80
C TYR A 118 -15.51 15.22 -14.92
N ALA A 119 -16.69 15.79 -15.14
CA ALA A 119 -17.64 15.32 -16.15
C ALA A 119 -18.51 16.47 -16.71
N PRO A 120 -17.88 17.52 -17.30
CA PRO A 120 -18.60 18.70 -17.74
C PRO A 120 -19.69 18.33 -18.77
N GLY A 121 -20.91 18.82 -18.53
CA GLY A 121 -22.06 18.59 -19.40
C GLY A 121 -22.88 17.32 -19.07
N ARG A 122 -22.45 16.49 -18.12
CA ARG A 122 -23.29 15.40 -17.60
C ARG A 122 -24.39 15.97 -16.70
N THR A 123 -25.63 15.57 -16.97
CA THR A 123 -26.84 16.03 -16.25
C THR A 123 -27.54 14.91 -15.49
N ASP A 124 -27.09 13.68 -15.66
CA ASP A 124 -27.62 12.47 -15.03
C ASP A 124 -27.03 12.19 -13.64
N ILE A 125 -25.96 12.90 -13.26
CA ILE A 125 -25.34 12.79 -11.93
C ILE A 125 -26.05 13.77 -10.99
N THR A 126 -27.00 13.28 -10.20
CA THR A 126 -27.85 14.12 -9.33
C THR A 126 -27.87 13.71 -7.86
N THR A 127 -27.35 12.53 -7.53
CA THR A 127 -27.43 11.97 -6.17
C THR A 127 -26.12 12.13 -5.41
N VAL A 128 -26.19 12.06 -4.09
CA VAL A 128 -25.02 12.18 -3.19
C VAL A 128 -24.01 11.07 -3.49
N PHE A 129 -24.46 9.83 -3.68
CA PHE A 129 -23.60 8.71 -4.04
C PHE A 129 -22.94 8.92 -5.40
N ALA A 130 -23.70 9.31 -6.44
CA ALA A 130 -23.13 9.59 -7.75
C ALA A 130 -22.12 10.75 -7.71
N SER A 131 -22.33 11.75 -6.85
CA SER A 131 -21.35 12.83 -6.61
C SER A 131 -20.03 12.31 -6.02
N ILE A 132 -20.11 11.45 -5.00
CA ILE A 132 -18.94 10.87 -4.34
C ILE A 132 -18.19 9.96 -5.31
N GLU A 133 -18.91 9.12 -6.06
CA GLU A 133 -18.31 8.25 -7.07
C GLU A 133 -17.62 9.04 -8.18
N LEU A 134 -18.19 10.18 -8.60
CA LEU A 134 -17.56 11.07 -9.56
C LEU A 134 -16.27 11.70 -9.00
N ASP A 135 -16.28 12.08 -7.72
CA ASP A 135 -15.12 12.66 -7.05
C ASP A 135 -13.98 11.65 -6.93
N ASP A 136 -14.28 10.47 -6.40
CA ASP A 136 -13.35 9.34 -6.30
C ASP A 136 -12.83 8.97 -7.69
N TRP A 137 -13.73 8.86 -8.68
CA TRP A 137 -13.32 8.55 -10.04
C TRP A 137 -12.37 9.61 -10.60
N GLY A 138 -12.76 10.88 -10.51
CA GLY A 138 -11.96 11.99 -11.01
C GLY A 138 -10.63 12.21 -10.29
N ALA A 139 -10.55 11.91 -9.00
CA ALA A 139 -9.35 12.09 -8.20
C ALA A 139 -8.28 11.00 -8.44
N PHE A 140 -8.68 9.78 -8.81
CA PHE A 140 -7.76 8.63 -8.88
C PHE A 140 -7.65 7.97 -10.27
N ARG A 141 -8.47 8.34 -11.27
CA ARG A 141 -8.48 7.68 -12.60
C ARG A 141 -7.22 7.94 -13.42
N ASP A 142 -6.63 9.13 -13.30
CA ASP A 142 -5.51 9.55 -14.13
C ASP A 142 -4.22 9.30 -13.36
N LEU A 143 -3.29 8.55 -13.97
CA LEU A 143 -1.97 8.27 -13.42
C LEU A 143 -0.89 8.73 -14.39
N ASP A 144 0.13 9.40 -13.87
CA ASP A 144 1.27 9.87 -14.67
C ASP A 144 2.50 8.98 -14.44
N LEU A 145 2.71 8.02 -15.35
CA LEU A 145 3.88 7.13 -15.30
C LEU A 145 5.14 7.75 -15.92
N THR A 146 5.10 9.02 -16.31
CA THR A 146 6.29 9.83 -16.59
C THR A 146 6.86 10.47 -15.32
N ALA A 147 6.03 10.59 -14.27
CA ALA A 147 6.39 11.22 -13.00
C ALA A 147 6.64 10.22 -11.86
N ALA A 148 6.01 9.05 -11.88
CA ALA A 148 6.22 8.01 -10.88
C ALA A 148 6.08 6.60 -11.49
N PRO A 149 6.76 5.58 -10.95
CA PRO A 149 6.61 4.23 -11.47
C PRO A 149 5.26 3.61 -11.09
N PRO A 150 4.73 2.66 -11.87
CA PRO A 150 3.55 1.92 -11.48
C PRO A 150 3.88 1.03 -10.26
N ARG A 151 2.85 0.48 -9.63
CA ARG A 151 3.00 -0.39 -8.46
C ARG A 151 3.91 -1.60 -8.73
N SER A 152 4.48 -2.13 -7.65
CA SER A 152 5.41 -3.27 -7.70
C SER A 152 4.77 -4.45 -8.43
N PRO A 153 5.52 -5.19 -9.27
CA PRO A 153 5.03 -6.39 -9.92
C PRO A 153 4.72 -7.52 -8.94
N TRP A 154 5.17 -7.43 -7.67
CA TRP A 154 4.88 -8.43 -6.64
C TRP A 154 3.47 -8.31 -6.04
N LEU A 155 2.79 -7.17 -6.20
CA LEU A 155 1.47 -6.97 -5.62
C LEU A 155 0.43 -7.91 -6.23
N ARG A 156 -0.42 -8.46 -5.35
CA ARG A 156 -1.52 -9.37 -5.68
C ARG A 156 -2.91 -8.79 -5.38
N SER A 157 -2.99 -7.49 -5.11
CA SER A 157 -4.24 -6.83 -4.69
C SER A 157 -5.35 -6.93 -5.73
N VAL A 158 -5.02 -7.02 -7.03
CA VAL A 158 -5.99 -7.25 -8.10
C VAL A 158 -6.09 -8.74 -8.41
N PHE A 159 -7.24 -9.33 -8.11
CA PHE A 159 -7.64 -10.71 -8.38
C PHE A 159 -6.71 -11.79 -7.82
N GLY A 160 -5.85 -11.45 -6.86
CA GLY A 160 -4.84 -12.36 -6.33
C GLY A 160 -3.69 -12.63 -7.29
N LEU A 161 -3.47 -11.78 -8.30
CA LEU A 161 -2.48 -12.00 -9.36
C LEU A 161 -1.33 -11.01 -9.29
N VAL A 162 -0.10 -11.53 -9.32
CA VAL A 162 1.10 -10.71 -9.39
C VAL A 162 1.13 -9.90 -10.70
N GLY A 163 1.45 -8.62 -10.59
CA GLY A 163 1.53 -7.71 -11.73
C GLY A 163 0.20 -7.16 -12.24
N ALA A 164 -0.95 -7.66 -11.78
CA ALA A 164 -2.25 -7.16 -12.23
C ALA A 164 -2.50 -5.71 -11.78
N ALA A 165 -2.12 -5.35 -10.56
CA ALA A 165 -2.16 -3.97 -10.07
C ALA A 165 -1.25 -3.04 -10.91
N ARG A 166 -0.04 -3.50 -11.25
CA ARG A 166 0.89 -2.78 -12.14
C ARG A 166 0.30 -2.58 -13.53
N MET A 167 -0.35 -3.60 -14.09
CA MET A 167 -1.05 -3.52 -15.38
C MET A 167 -2.23 -2.54 -15.33
N ALA A 168 -2.98 -2.50 -14.22
CA ALA A 168 -4.06 -1.53 -14.01
C ALA A 168 -3.53 -0.08 -13.99
N ASP A 169 -2.39 0.16 -13.34
CA ASP A 169 -1.76 1.49 -13.34
C ASP A 169 -1.36 1.93 -14.76
N LYS A 170 -0.79 0.99 -15.52
CA LYS A 170 -0.42 1.23 -16.93
C LYS A 170 -1.64 1.47 -17.82
N ALA A 171 -2.75 0.76 -17.60
CA ALA A 171 -4.01 0.99 -18.29
C ALA A 171 -4.55 2.41 -18.05
N ARG A 172 -4.55 2.85 -16.78
CA ARG A 172 -4.99 4.19 -16.38
C ARG A 172 -4.12 5.27 -17.01
N ALA A 173 -2.81 5.09 -16.95
CA ALA A 173 -1.84 6.01 -17.56
C ALA A 173 -1.94 6.07 -19.08
N LEU A 174 -2.15 4.92 -19.74
CA LEU A 174 -2.41 4.87 -21.18
C LEU A 174 -3.68 5.65 -21.55
N SER A 175 -4.72 5.57 -20.72
CA SER A 175 -6.01 6.23 -20.95
C SER A 175 -5.93 7.76 -20.90
N CYS A 176 -4.99 8.31 -20.13
CA CYS A 176 -4.73 9.76 -20.07
C CYS A 176 -3.48 10.21 -20.85
N GLY A 177 -2.85 9.32 -21.62
CA GLY A 177 -1.69 9.64 -22.46
C GLY A 177 -0.37 9.81 -21.70
N GLN A 178 -0.27 9.30 -20.47
CA GLN A 178 0.89 9.43 -19.58
C GLN A 178 1.57 8.09 -19.29
N LEU A 179 1.56 7.15 -20.24
CA LEU A 179 2.18 5.82 -20.07
C LEU A 179 3.72 5.90 -19.95
N GLY A 180 4.35 6.94 -20.51
CA GLY A 180 5.81 7.09 -20.48
C GLY A 180 6.56 5.99 -21.25
N ALA A 181 7.65 5.50 -20.66
CA ALA A 181 8.49 4.45 -21.26
C ALA A 181 7.95 3.02 -21.08
N TYR A 182 6.83 2.86 -20.37
CA TYR A 182 6.22 1.56 -20.12
C TYR A 182 5.48 1.03 -21.35
N ARG A 183 5.34 -0.30 -21.43
CA ARG A 183 4.58 -0.99 -22.49
C ARG A 183 3.35 -1.63 -21.89
N TYR A 184 2.19 -1.50 -22.50
CA TYR A 184 0.92 -2.03 -21.99
C TYR A 184 0.41 -3.19 -22.85
N GLY A 185 -0.29 -4.15 -22.23
CA GLY A 185 -1.02 -5.20 -22.94
C GLY A 185 -0.09 -6.12 -23.72
N ASP A 186 -0.41 -6.40 -24.98
CA ASP A 186 0.32 -7.38 -25.79
C ASP A 186 1.79 -7.00 -26.06
N ASP A 187 2.15 -5.71 -25.93
CA ASP A 187 3.53 -5.23 -26.03
C ASP A 187 4.37 -5.51 -24.78
N SER A 188 3.76 -6.05 -23.72
CA SER A 188 4.41 -6.51 -22.50
C SER A 188 4.14 -7.99 -22.27
N SER A 189 5.19 -8.81 -22.25
CA SER A 189 5.06 -10.25 -22.02
C SER A 189 4.46 -10.62 -20.65
N GLN A 190 4.53 -9.70 -19.68
CA GLN A 190 3.89 -9.87 -18.38
C GLN A 190 2.38 -9.61 -18.47
N ASP A 191 1.98 -8.46 -19.04
CA ASP A 191 0.58 -8.10 -19.21
C ASP A 191 -0.14 -9.11 -20.11
N ALA A 192 0.45 -9.49 -21.25
CA ALA A 192 -0.09 -10.50 -22.16
C ALA A 192 -0.38 -11.83 -21.45
N ALA A 193 0.50 -12.26 -20.56
CA ALA A 193 0.29 -13.49 -19.78
C ALA A 193 -0.84 -13.36 -18.75
N ILE A 194 -1.01 -12.17 -18.14
CA ILE A 194 -2.13 -11.92 -17.23
C ILE A 194 -3.45 -11.92 -18.02
N LEU A 195 -3.51 -11.21 -19.14
CA LEU A 195 -4.67 -11.13 -20.03
C LEU A 195 -5.09 -12.51 -20.55
N GLU A 196 -4.12 -13.32 -21.00
CA GLU A 196 -4.35 -14.71 -21.40
C GLU A 196 -4.90 -15.54 -20.24
N PHE A 197 -4.32 -15.41 -19.03
CA PHE A 197 -4.75 -16.18 -17.87
C PHE A 197 -6.18 -15.85 -17.42
N ILE A 198 -6.57 -14.58 -17.48
CA ILE A 198 -7.92 -14.13 -17.12
C ILE A 198 -8.93 -14.23 -18.27
N GLY A 199 -8.48 -14.45 -19.50
CA GLY A 199 -9.34 -14.59 -20.68
C GLY A 199 -10.03 -13.30 -21.11
N VAL A 200 -9.34 -12.16 -20.97
CA VAL A 200 -9.86 -10.82 -21.30
C VAL A 200 -8.89 -10.13 -22.25
N ASP A 201 -9.40 -9.40 -23.25
CA ASP A 201 -8.55 -8.61 -24.13
C ASP A 201 -8.04 -7.32 -23.46
N GLN A 202 -6.94 -6.77 -23.98
CA GLN A 202 -6.29 -5.60 -23.38
C GLN A 202 -7.16 -4.34 -23.34
N GLU A 203 -8.12 -4.18 -24.26
CA GLU A 203 -8.99 -3.00 -24.29
C GLU A 203 -10.07 -3.11 -23.21
N ALA A 204 -10.71 -4.27 -23.11
CA ALA A 204 -11.67 -4.55 -22.05
C ALA A 204 -11.05 -4.41 -20.65
N PHE A 205 -9.82 -4.88 -20.45
CA PHE A 205 -9.11 -4.66 -19.19
C PHE A 205 -8.78 -3.18 -18.96
N ARG A 206 -8.39 -2.43 -20.02
CA ARG A 206 -8.09 -1.00 -19.91
C ARG A 206 -9.31 -0.23 -19.44
N GLU A 207 -10.45 -0.42 -20.09
CA GLU A 207 -11.72 0.21 -19.70
C GLU A 207 -12.12 -0.20 -18.28
N ALA A 208 -11.94 -1.46 -17.90
CA ALA A 208 -12.23 -1.92 -16.55
C ALA A 208 -11.36 -1.24 -15.49
N ALA A 209 -10.05 -1.13 -15.72
CA ALA A 209 -9.12 -0.48 -14.80
C ALA A 209 -9.34 1.03 -14.69
N TYR A 210 -9.79 1.67 -15.78
CA TYR A 210 -10.13 3.09 -15.80
C TYR A 210 -11.45 3.40 -15.09
N ASN A 211 -12.40 2.46 -15.13
CA ASN A 211 -13.68 2.61 -14.47
C ASN A 211 -13.66 2.14 -13.01
N ASN A 212 -12.88 1.11 -12.67
CA ASN A 212 -12.79 0.52 -11.32
C ASN A 212 -11.44 0.87 -10.70
N LEU A 213 -11.44 1.93 -9.89
CA LEU A 213 -10.20 2.49 -9.33
C LEU A 213 -9.72 1.76 -8.09
N ASN A 214 -10.68 1.26 -7.31
CA ASN A 214 -10.43 0.38 -6.19
C ASN A 214 -10.08 -1.04 -6.72
N ASP A 215 -9.02 -1.62 -6.17
CA ASP A 215 -8.51 -2.92 -6.58
C ASP A 215 -9.52 -4.06 -6.30
N ASP A 216 -10.35 -3.96 -5.26
CA ASP A 216 -11.40 -4.95 -4.98
C ASP A 216 -12.53 -4.86 -6.02
N GLU A 217 -12.93 -3.67 -6.49
CA GLU A 217 -13.91 -3.55 -7.60
C GLU A 217 -13.35 -4.10 -8.91
N LEU A 218 -12.07 -3.84 -9.20
CA LEU A 218 -11.43 -4.43 -10.38
C LEU A 218 -11.33 -5.96 -10.23
N THR A 219 -11.08 -6.45 -9.02
CA THR A 219 -11.12 -7.88 -8.68
C THR A 219 -12.50 -8.48 -8.92
N GLU A 220 -13.56 -7.83 -8.46
CA GLU A 220 -14.96 -8.21 -8.67
C GLU A 220 -15.28 -8.27 -10.17
N TRP A 221 -14.84 -7.25 -10.93
CA TRP A 221 -15.03 -7.20 -12.38
C TRP A 221 -14.34 -8.38 -13.11
N VAL A 222 -13.12 -8.72 -12.70
CA VAL A 222 -12.38 -9.87 -13.24
C VAL A 222 -13.05 -11.18 -12.82
N ALA A 223 -13.45 -11.31 -11.55
CA ALA A 223 -14.08 -12.51 -11.02
C ALA A 223 -15.41 -12.83 -11.72
N ALA A 224 -16.16 -11.82 -12.14
CA ALA A 224 -17.38 -12.00 -12.94
C ALA A 224 -17.13 -12.64 -14.33
N ARG A 225 -15.88 -12.61 -14.82
CA ARG A 225 -15.49 -13.10 -16.16
C ARG A 225 -14.55 -14.31 -16.10
N CYS A 226 -13.85 -14.49 -14.99
CA CYS A 226 -12.78 -15.44 -14.83
C CYS A 226 -12.95 -16.23 -13.52
N GLN A 227 -13.10 -17.54 -13.64
CA GLN A 227 -13.33 -18.45 -12.50
C GLN A 227 -12.09 -19.31 -12.24
N LYS A 228 -10.97 -18.66 -11.90
CA LYS A 228 -9.71 -19.34 -11.54
C LYS A 228 -9.69 -19.66 -10.06
N SER A 229 -9.42 -20.92 -9.72
CA SER A 229 -9.27 -21.37 -8.34
C SER A 229 -8.04 -20.73 -7.67
N PRO A 230 -7.99 -20.65 -6.33
CA PRO A 230 -6.79 -20.21 -5.61
C PRO A 230 -5.53 -20.99 -6.01
N GLY A 231 -5.64 -22.30 -6.28
CA GLY A 231 -4.53 -23.13 -6.74
C GLY A 231 -4.00 -22.72 -8.13
N GLU A 232 -4.89 -22.44 -9.08
CA GLU A 232 -4.47 -21.95 -10.41
C GLU A 232 -3.79 -20.58 -10.33
N LYS A 233 -4.31 -19.67 -9.49
CA LYS A 233 -3.70 -18.35 -9.25
C LYS A 233 -2.31 -18.50 -8.63
N SER A 234 -2.16 -19.38 -7.64
CA SER A 234 -0.89 -19.68 -6.99
C SER A 234 0.14 -20.23 -7.99
N VAL A 235 -0.25 -21.17 -8.86
CA VAL A 235 0.63 -21.69 -9.93
C VAL A 235 1.05 -20.59 -10.90
N PHE A 236 0.12 -19.74 -11.34
CA PHE A 236 0.42 -18.60 -12.20
C PHE A 236 1.40 -17.63 -11.54
N ASN A 237 1.13 -17.24 -10.29
CA ASN A 237 1.96 -16.32 -9.52
C ASN A 237 3.37 -16.88 -9.33
N ALA A 238 3.51 -18.14 -8.89
CA ALA A 238 4.79 -18.79 -8.75
C ALA A 238 5.58 -18.81 -10.08
N ALA A 239 4.91 -19.10 -11.20
CA ALA A 239 5.57 -19.08 -12.52
C ALA A 239 6.05 -17.67 -12.91
N ARG A 240 5.26 -16.62 -12.65
CA ARG A 240 5.64 -15.22 -12.96
C ARG A 240 6.73 -14.69 -12.02
N CYS A 241 6.63 -14.96 -10.73
CA CYS A 241 7.60 -14.57 -9.71
C CYS A 241 9.01 -15.16 -9.94
N ASN A 242 9.12 -16.28 -10.67
CA ASN A 242 10.40 -16.94 -10.92
C ASN A 242 10.99 -16.66 -12.31
N VAL A 243 10.36 -15.80 -13.14
CA VAL A 243 10.89 -15.46 -14.46
C VAL A 243 12.27 -14.81 -14.32
N GLY A 244 13.26 -15.40 -14.98
CA GLY A 244 14.66 -14.98 -14.94
C GLY A 244 15.55 -15.77 -13.98
N ARG A 245 15.00 -16.68 -13.15
CA ARG A 245 15.84 -17.56 -12.32
C ARG A 245 16.52 -18.68 -13.11
N ASP A 246 15.85 -19.17 -14.14
CA ASP A 246 16.33 -20.30 -14.95
C ASP A 246 16.02 -20.12 -16.45
N GLY A 247 16.52 -21.08 -17.25
CA GLY A 247 16.31 -21.14 -18.69
C GLY A 247 16.89 -19.95 -19.46
N ALA A 248 16.40 -19.75 -20.68
CA ALA A 248 16.86 -18.66 -21.56
C ALA A 248 16.60 -17.25 -20.99
N MET A 249 15.64 -17.11 -20.07
CA MET A 249 15.38 -15.84 -19.41
C MET A 249 16.43 -15.48 -18.37
N ALA A 250 17.18 -16.44 -17.82
CA ALA A 250 18.27 -16.16 -16.88
C ALA A 250 19.44 -15.42 -17.56
N GLU A 251 19.79 -15.79 -18.79
CA GLU A 251 20.81 -15.10 -19.58
C GLU A 251 20.38 -13.64 -19.85
N ARG A 252 19.12 -13.45 -20.29
CA ARG A 252 18.57 -12.11 -20.52
C ARG A 252 18.52 -11.26 -19.24
N LEU A 253 18.20 -11.87 -18.09
CA LEU A 253 18.24 -11.17 -16.81
C LEU A 253 19.67 -10.75 -16.46
N ALA A 254 20.65 -11.63 -16.65
CA ALA A 254 22.05 -11.34 -16.37
C ALA A 254 22.59 -10.18 -17.23
N GLU A 255 22.27 -10.16 -18.53
CA GLU A 255 22.60 -9.05 -19.43
C GLU A 255 22.00 -7.73 -18.93
N ARG A 256 20.69 -7.71 -18.64
CA ARG A 256 20.01 -6.51 -18.16
C ARG A 256 20.49 -6.05 -16.79
N ARG A 257 20.81 -6.97 -15.89
CA ARG A 257 21.40 -6.64 -14.59
C ARG A 257 22.79 -6.01 -14.75
N ALA A 258 23.61 -6.50 -15.68
CA ALA A 258 24.91 -5.92 -15.97
C ALA A 258 24.81 -4.48 -16.53
N GLU A 259 23.72 -4.17 -17.24
CA GLU A 259 23.44 -2.81 -17.74
C GLU A 259 22.93 -1.86 -16.65
N VAL A 260 22.06 -2.35 -15.75
CA VAL A 260 21.35 -1.50 -14.77
C VAL A 260 22.08 -1.38 -13.44
N ALA A 261 22.55 -2.50 -12.89
CA ALA A 261 23.15 -2.57 -11.55
C ALA A 261 24.08 -3.80 -11.45
N PRO A 262 25.28 -3.76 -12.05
CA PRO A 262 26.19 -4.91 -12.14
C PRO A 262 26.65 -5.46 -10.77
N GLU A 263 26.63 -4.62 -9.74
CA GLU A 263 27.01 -4.96 -8.35
C GLU A 263 25.90 -5.69 -7.58
N ARG A 264 24.65 -5.65 -8.06
CA ARG A 264 23.47 -6.17 -7.34
C ARG A 264 23.25 -7.66 -7.59
N GLY A 265 24.16 -8.48 -7.10
CA GLY A 265 24.09 -9.95 -7.18
C GLY A 265 22.85 -10.57 -6.53
N ASP A 266 22.16 -9.84 -5.66
CA ASP A 266 20.90 -10.22 -5.02
C ASP A 266 19.68 -10.17 -5.95
N ILE A 267 19.80 -9.56 -7.14
CA ILE A 267 18.73 -9.52 -8.15
C ILE A 267 18.66 -10.87 -8.88
N GLN A 268 17.63 -11.65 -8.56
CA GLN A 268 17.47 -13.05 -9.02
C GLN A 268 16.29 -13.24 -9.99
N THR A 269 15.42 -12.25 -10.15
CA THR A 269 14.23 -12.32 -11.01
C THR A 269 14.06 -11.01 -11.80
N PHE A 270 13.27 -11.05 -12.88
CA PHE A 270 12.88 -9.82 -13.58
C PHE A 270 12.04 -8.89 -12.71
N PHE A 271 11.29 -9.41 -11.73
CA PHE A 271 10.54 -8.56 -10.80
C PHE A 271 11.45 -7.82 -9.83
N ASP A 272 12.50 -8.47 -9.32
CA ASP A 272 13.53 -7.77 -8.53
C ASP A 272 14.19 -6.65 -9.35
N LEU A 273 14.52 -6.94 -10.61
CA LEU A 273 15.12 -5.95 -11.51
C LEU A 273 14.16 -4.81 -11.82
N GLN A 274 12.86 -5.08 -12.04
CA GLN A 274 11.86 -4.05 -12.32
C GLN A 274 11.67 -3.09 -11.14
N ASP A 275 11.57 -3.61 -9.91
CA ASP A 275 11.43 -2.75 -8.73
C ASP A 275 12.67 -1.87 -8.51
N LEU A 276 13.87 -2.40 -8.80
CA LEU A 276 15.12 -1.64 -8.75
C LEU A 276 15.20 -0.60 -9.88
N ASP A 277 14.94 -0.99 -11.12
CA ASP A 277 14.99 -0.13 -12.31
C ASP A 277 14.02 1.05 -12.19
N ASP A 278 12.81 0.80 -11.68
CA ASP A 278 11.85 1.85 -11.36
C ASP A 278 12.39 2.79 -10.25
N GLN A 279 13.05 2.29 -9.18
CA GLN A 279 13.62 3.19 -8.17
C GLN A 279 14.75 4.07 -8.74
N LEU A 280 15.63 3.47 -9.55
CA LEU A 280 16.76 4.17 -10.18
C LEU A 280 16.28 5.20 -11.22
N SER A 281 15.31 4.83 -12.06
CA SER A 281 14.79 5.70 -13.13
C SER A 281 14.14 6.97 -12.59
N PHE A 282 13.51 6.90 -11.42
CA PHE A 282 12.84 8.04 -10.79
C PHE A 282 13.66 8.66 -9.64
N GLY A 283 14.82 8.08 -9.28
CA GLY A 283 15.65 8.57 -8.18
C GLY A 283 14.95 8.53 -6.82
N ILE A 284 14.11 7.51 -6.59
CA ILE A 284 13.30 7.36 -5.37
C ILE A 284 13.77 6.19 -4.50
N THR A 285 13.55 6.29 -3.19
CA THR A 285 13.61 5.16 -2.25
C THR A 285 12.19 4.70 -1.97
N ASP A 286 11.83 3.47 -2.36
CA ASP A 286 10.47 2.95 -2.17
C ASP A 286 10.45 1.74 -1.23
N LEU A 287 10.12 1.99 0.03
CA LEU A 287 10.11 0.98 1.09
C LEU A 287 8.90 0.05 1.02
N ARG A 288 8.02 0.20 0.04
CA ARG A 288 6.98 -0.79 -0.29
C ARG A 288 7.54 -1.94 -1.13
N ARG A 289 8.76 -1.80 -1.66
CA ARG A 289 9.42 -2.74 -2.58
C ARG A 289 10.58 -3.49 -1.94
N CYS A 290 11.22 -2.88 -0.95
CA CYS A 290 12.31 -3.46 -0.18
C CYS A 290 12.37 -2.85 1.22
N PRO A 291 12.93 -3.55 2.21
CA PRO A 291 13.08 -2.97 3.53
C PRO A 291 14.14 -1.86 3.49
N PRO A 292 14.06 -0.85 4.39
CA PRO A 292 15.19 0.04 4.59
C PRO A 292 16.37 -0.77 5.15
N ARG A 293 17.58 -0.21 5.12
CA ARG A 293 18.77 -0.91 5.61
C ARG A 293 18.61 -1.42 7.04
N SER A 294 19.42 -2.43 7.37
CA SER A 294 19.35 -3.12 8.66
C SER A 294 19.49 -2.12 9.82
N ALA A 295 18.75 -2.36 10.91
CA ALA A 295 18.92 -1.58 12.13
C ALA A 295 20.33 -1.74 12.75
N TYR A 296 21.06 -2.81 12.39
CA TYR A 296 22.45 -3.04 12.78
C TYR A 296 23.48 -2.38 11.86
N ASP A 297 23.05 -1.78 10.75
CA ASP A 297 23.95 -1.11 9.80
C ASP A 297 24.53 0.17 10.42
N ASP A 298 25.84 0.18 10.62
CA ASP A 298 26.63 1.31 11.12
C ASP A 298 27.58 1.89 10.04
N SER A 299 27.42 1.47 8.77
CA SER A 299 28.29 1.89 7.67
C SER A 299 28.21 3.39 7.38
N VAL A 300 27.08 4.02 7.72
CA VAL A 300 26.88 5.46 7.58
C VAL A 300 27.15 6.15 8.92
N GLY A 301 28.19 6.98 8.95
CA GLY A 301 28.55 7.79 10.13
C GLY A 301 28.99 7.00 11.36
N GLY A 302 29.16 5.68 11.27
CA GLY A 302 29.49 4.82 12.41
C GLY A 302 28.33 4.62 13.39
N LEU A 303 27.09 4.93 13.01
CA LEU A 303 25.92 4.88 13.89
C LEU A 303 24.92 3.81 13.43
N ALA A 304 24.60 2.88 14.32
CA ALA A 304 23.49 1.96 14.13
C ALA A 304 22.17 2.73 13.89
N CYS A 305 21.29 2.18 13.06
CA CYS A 305 20.01 2.76 12.65
C CYS A 305 20.08 4.06 11.81
N LEU A 306 21.23 4.74 11.66
CA LEU A 306 21.31 5.98 10.87
C LEU A 306 21.01 5.72 9.38
N ALA A 307 21.62 4.68 8.80
CA ALA A 307 21.37 4.26 7.42
C ALA A 307 19.88 3.96 7.19
N ARG A 308 19.26 3.22 8.11
CA ARG A 308 17.82 2.89 8.10
C ARG A 308 16.95 4.14 8.17
N MET A 309 17.28 5.07 9.05
CA MET A 309 16.55 6.34 9.21
C MET A 309 16.64 7.19 7.94
N ILE A 310 17.83 7.29 7.31
CA ILE A 310 18.00 8.00 6.04
C ILE A 310 17.06 7.43 4.97
N ASP A 311 17.00 6.11 4.82
CA ASP A 311 16.13 5.45 3.83
C ASP A 311 14.65 5.77 4.08
N LYS A 312 14.22 5.79 5.35
CA LYS A 312 12.85 6.12 5.74
C LYS A 312 12.50 7.57 5.46
N PHE A 313 13.38 8.52 5.76
CA PHE A 313 13.13 9.93 5.42
C PHE A 313 13.12 10.16 3.91
N ARG A 314 14.00 9.50 3.14
CA ARG A 314 13.98 9.54 1.66
C ARG A 314 12.67 8.98 1.11
N ALA A 315 12.18 7.87 1.68
CA ALA A 315 10.94 7.26 1.26
C ALA A 315 9.70 8.06 1.65
N MET A 316 9.70 8.67 2.84
CA MET A 316 8.65 9.59 3.27
C MET A 316 8.54 10.80 2.33
N ALA A 317 9.67 11.36 1.88
CA ALA A 317 9.70 12.51 0.98
C ALA A 317 9.06 12.25 -0.40
N CYS A 318 9.00 10.98 -0.84
CA CYS A 318 8.34 10.59 -2.09
C CYS A 318 7.05 9.79 -1.89
N ASN A 319 6.44 9.83 -0.68
CA ASN A 319 5.23 9.07 -0.34
C ASN A 319 5.35 7.55 -0.63
N CYS A 320 6.51 7.01 -0.29
CA CYS A 320 6.87 5.60 -0.47
C CYS A 320 7.33 4.94 0.83
N LEU A 321 6.94 5.50 1.99
CA LEU A 321 7.33 5.01 3.30
C LEU A 321 6.80 3.60 3.58
N GLY A 322 5.65 3.21 3.03
CA GLY A 322 5.08 1.88 3.25
C GLY A 322 4.67 1.64 4.71
N PRO A 323 4.82 0.44 5.26
CA PRO A 323 4.35 0.09 6.62
C PRO A 323 5.28 0.59 7.74
N TYR A 324 6.20 1.52 7.44
CA TYR A 324 7.21 1.97 8.39
C TYR A 324 6.79 3.26 9.10
N TRP A 325 7.10 3.38 10.39
CA TRP A 325 7.03 4.65 11.12
C TRP A 325 8.32 5.43 10.96
N CYS A 326 8.26 6.76 10.82
CA CYS A 326 9.42 7.63 10.59
C CYS A 326 9.47 8.78 11.62
N GLY A 327 10.66 9.24 11.96
CA GLY A 327 10.83 10.40 12.85
C GLY A 327 10.33 10.13 14.28
N GLU A 328 9.47 11.00 14.81
CA GLU A 328 8.99 10.89 16.21
C GLU A 328 8.19 9.61 16.48
N ASP A 329 7.52 9.08 15.46
CA ASP A 329 6.72 7.87 15.58
C ASP A 329 7.60 6.60 15.66
N SER A 330 8.90 6.72 15.40
CA SER A 330 9.85 5.61 15.49
C SER A 330 10.79 5.76 16.69
N GLY A 331 10.73 4.80 17.63
CA GLY A 331 11.66 4.76 18.76
C GLY A 331 13.14 4.71 18.35
N PHE A 332 13.45 4.09 17.20
CA PHE A 332 14.81 4.06 16.66
C PHE A 332 15.26 5.43 16.15
N ASP A 333 14.42 6.08 15.34
CA ASP A 333 14.76 7.38 14.76
C ASP A 333 14.87 8.45 15.85
N ARG A 334 13.97 8.47 16.84
CA ARG A 334 14.09 9.34 18.02
C ARG A 334 15.43 9.18 18.71
N GLY A 335 15.88 7.94 18.92
CA GLY A 335 17.18 7.68 19.53
C GLY A 335 18.35 8.29 18.74
N VAL A 336 18.34 8.17 17.41
CA VAL A 336 19.37 8.74 16.51
C VAL A 336 19.29 10.28 16.52
N LEU A 337 18.10 10.84 16.37
CA LEU A 337 17.83 12.30 16.35
C LEU A 337 18.27 12.97 17.65
N GLU A 338 17.92 12.40 18.81
CA GLU A 338 18.37 12.86 20.13
C GLU A 338 19.90 12.84 20.25
N PHE A 339 20.54 11.77 19.80
CA PHE A 339 22.00 11.65 19.86
C PHE A 339 22.69 12.71 18.99
N LEU A 340 22.14 13.02 17.82
CA LEU A 340 22.66 14.04 16.89
C LEU A 340 22.23 15.47 17.25
N GLY A 341 21.27 15.63 18.17
CA GLY A 341 20.71 16.94 18.53
C GLY A 341 19.95 17.58 17.37
N LEU A 342 19.09 16.82 16.71
CA LEU A 342 18.29 17.24 15.56
C LEU A 342 16.81 16.96 15.80
N THR A 343 15.95 17.82 15.26
CA THR A 343 14.53 17.52 15.05
C THR A 343 14.32 16.72 13.76
N PRO A 344 13.19 16.02 13.59
CA PRO A 344 12.85 15.36 12.33
C PRO A 344 12.89 16.31 11.12
N ASP A 345 12.37 17.52 11.26
CA ASP A 345 12.32 18.52 10.17
C ASP A 345 13.73 18.98 9.75
N GLU A 346 14.61 19.24 10.73
CA GLU A 346 16.00 19.59 10.46
C GLU A 346 16.75 18.44 9.78
N PHE A 347 16.47 17.19 10.16
CA PHE A 347 17.07 16.02 9.53
C PHE A 347 16.55 15.84 8.10
N ALA A 348 15.23 15.94 7.87
CA ALA A 348 14.62 15.84 6.55
C ALA A 348 15.20 16.86 5.57
N ALA A 349 15.23 18.14 5.96
CA ALA A 349 15.85 19.21 5.16
C ALA A 349 17.36 19.00 5.00
N GLY A 350 18.02 18.46 6.04
CA GLY A 350 19.43 18.16 6.07
C GLY A 350 19.87 17.14 5.03
N ILE A 351 19.08 16.08 4.82
CA ILE A 351 19.45 14.99 3.90
C ILE A 351 18.94 15.17 2.47
N GLU A 352 18.12 16.18 2.19
CA GLU A 352 17.53 16.41 0.88
C GLU A 352 18.61 16.46 -0.22
N GLY A 353 18.41 15.64 -1.26
CA GLY A 353 19.29 15.53 -2.44
C GLY A 353 20.70 14.98 -2.15
N LYS A 354 20.98 14.47 -0.95
CA LYS A 354 22.32 14.00 -0.56
C LYS A 354 22.42 12.48 -0.62
N ASP A 355 23.56 12.00 -1.11
CA ASP A 355 24.00 10.63 -0.87
C ASP A 355 24.50 10.46 0.57
N ASP A 356 24.82 9.22 0.96
CA ASP A 356 25.18 8.93 2.36
C ASP A 356 26.48 9.63 2.79
N SER A 357 27.45 9.77 1.89
CA SER A 357 28.71 10.47 2.17
C SER A 357 28.45 11.96 2.44
N ALA A 358 27.62 12.60 1.63
CA ALA A 358 27.23 13.99 1.80
C ALA A 358 26.36 14.21 3.05
N VAL A 359 25.54 13.23 3.46
CA VAL A 359 24.84 13.27 4.76
C VAL A 359 25.83 13.25 5.92
N VAL A 360 26.84 12.38 5.88
CA VAL A 360 27.88 12.33 6.92
C VAL A 360 28.68 13.63 6.99
N GLU A 361 29.06 14.21 5.86
CA GLU A 361 29.72 15.52 5.80
C GLU A 361 28.85 16.63 6.38
N TRP A 362 27.55 16.66 6.05
CA TRP A 362 26.59 17.64 6.57
C TRP A 362 26.42 17.53 8.09
N LEU A 363 26.34 16.30 8.62
CA LEU A 363 26.27 16.07 10.05
C LEU A 363 27.51 16.64 10.76
N GLY A 364 28.69 16.54 10.14
CA GLY A 364 29.90 17.26 10.52
C GLY A 364 30.21 17.17 12.02
N ALA A 365 30.25 18.32 12.70
CA ALA A 365 30.54 18.40 14.14
C ALA A 365 29.56 17.63 15.04
N ARG A 366 28.34 17.33 14.57
CA ARG A 366 27.37 16.52 15.32
C ARG A 366 27.80 15.06 15.43
N LEU A 367 28.54 14.56 14.43
CA LEU A 367 29.20 13.26 14.46
C LEU A 367 30.61 13.37 15.02
N SER A 368 31.46 14.23 14.43
CA SER A 368 32.88 14.30 14.78
C SER A 368 33.17 14.87 16.18
N GLY A 369 32.18 15.53 16.79
CA GLY A 369 32.23 16.00 18.17
C GLY A 369 31.90 14.94 19.22
N LYS A 370 31.42 13.75 18.81
CA LYS A 370 31.17 12.62 19.71
C LYS A 370 32.47 11.84 19.93
N SER A 371 32.71 11.41 21.16
CA SER A 371 33.84 10.53 21.43
C SER A 371 33.56 9.14 20.85
N ALA A 372 34.62 8.37 20.58
CA ALA A 372 34.48 6.97 20.17
C ALA A 372 33.73 6.14 21.23
N GLU A 373 33.89 6.48 22.50
CA GLU A 373 33.21 5.86 23.63
C GLU A 373 31.71 6.18 23.63
N ASP A 374 31.31 7.43 23.39
CA ASP A 374 29.90 7.83 23.28
C ASP A 374 29.22 7.13 22.11
N THR A 375 29.90 7.06 20.96
CA THR A 375 29.40 6.38 19.75
C THR A 375 29.24 4.88 20.00
N ALA A 376 30.22 4.23 20.63
CA ALA A 376 30.13 2.81 20.96
C ALA A 376 28.98 2.53 21.95
N ALA A 377 28.83 3.35 23.00
CA ALA A 377 27.74 3.23 23.97
C ALA A 377 26.37 3.46 23.33
N PHE A 378 26.26 4.43 22.41
CA PHE A 378 25.06 4.66 21.61
C PHE A 378 24.73 3.42 20.78
N ASN A 379 25.68 2.90 20.00
CA ASN A 379 25.46 1.73 19.16
C ASN A 379 25.06 0.51 20.00
N GLU A 380 25.75 0.24 21.11
CA GLU A 380 25.42 -0.85 22.02
C GLU A 380 23.98 -0.74 22.54
N ARG A 381 23.53 0.46 22.89
CA ARG A 381 22.14 0.71 23.30
C ARG A 381 21.15 0.45 22.17
N MET A 382 21.45 0.89 20.94
CA MET A 382 20.55 0.73 19.79
C MET A 382 20.44 -0.73 19.33
N VAL A 383 21.54 -1.46 19.27
CA VAL A 383 21.53 -2.87 18.83
C VAL A 383 20.88 -3.80 19.86
N ASN A 384 20.89 -3.41 21.14
CA ASN A 384 20.24 -4.11 22.25
C ASN A 384 18.89 -3.47 22.66
N PHE A 385 18.32 -2.57 21.85
CA PHE A 385 17.07 -1.91 22.19
C PHE A 385 15.93 -2.93 22.25
N GLY A 386 15.33 -3.10 23.42
CA GLY A 386 14.38 -4.17 23.70
C GLY A 386 13.40 -3.84 24.83
N PRO A 387 12.56 -4.82 25.22
CA PRO A 387 11.51 -4.64 26.22
C PRO A 387 12.04 -4.20 27.59
N GLY A 388 11.49 -3.12 28.13
CA GLY A 388 11.77 -2.63 29.49
C GLY A 388 10.72 -3.03 30.52
N ASN A 389 9.62 -3.66 30.12
CA ASN A 389 8.54 -4.12 31.00
C ASN A 389 7.79 -5.33 30.42
N GLU A 390 6.93 -5.97 31.22
CA GLU A 390 6.24 -7.21 30.81
C GLU A 390 5.29 -6.99 29.62
N GLN A 391 4.60 -5.84 29.55
CA GLN A 391 3.72 -5.54 28.41
C GLN A 391 4.48 -5.50 27.08
N GLN A 392 5.68 -4.93 27.09
CA GLN A 392 6.57 -4.90 25.94
C GLN A 392 7.12 -6.29 25.60
N TRP A 393 7.37 -7.12 26.61
CA TRP A 393 7.76 -8.52 26.42
C TRP A 393 6.64 -9.34 25.79
N ASP A 394 5.40 -9.17 26.25
CA ASP A 394 4.23 -9.83 25.70
C ASP A 394 4.02 -9.43 24.24
N PHE A 395 4.12 -8.13 23.93
CA PHE A 395 4.08 -7.64 22.55
C PHE A 395 5.17 -8.30 21.69
N LEU A 396 6.43 -8.28 22.14
CA LEU A 396 7.55 -8.87 21.38
C LEU A 396 7.29 -10.36 21.11
N ARG A 397 6.93 -11.13 22.15
CA ARG A 397 6.67 -12.57 22.02
C ARG A 397 5.50 -12.86 21.10
N GLU A 398 4.43 -12.07 21.17
CA GLU A 398 3.25 -12.20 20.31
C GLU A 398 3.61 -11.96 18.84
N VAL A 399 4.35 -10.89 18.54
CA VAL A 399 4.75 -10.57 17.17
C VAL A 399 5.73 -11.63 16.63
N VAL A 400 6.73 -12.04 17.41
CA VAL A 400 7.65 -13.12 17.01
C VAL A 400 6.88 -14.41 16.72
N ALA A 401 5.93 -14.81 17.58
CA ALA A 401 5.12 -16.01 17.36
C ALA A 401 4.28 -15.94 16.07
N LYS A 402 3.79 -14.74 15.69
CA LYS A 402 3.06 -14.50 14.43
C LYS A 402 3.97 -14.51 13.19
N LEU A 403 5.22 -14.08 13.33
CA LEU A 403 6.17 -14.00 12.23
C LEU A 403 6.86 -15.35 12.00
N ASP A 404 7.53 -15.86 13.03
CA ASP A 404 8.24 -17.14 13.06
C ASP A 404 8.35 -17.66 14.51
N PRO A 405 7.48 -18.59 14.94
CA PRO A 405 7.48 -19.10 16.32
C PRO A 405 8.74 -19.92 16.66
N SER A 406 9.60 -20.24 15.69
CA SER A 406 10.86 -20.94 15.95
C SER A 406 11.97 -20.00 16.44
N ARG A 407 11.82 -18.68 16.27
CA ARG A 407 12.81 -17.65 16.63
C ARG A 407 12.76 -17.25 18.10
N THR A 408 12.92 -18.24 18.99
CA THR A 408 12.95 -18.02 20.44
C THR A 408 14.20 -17.27 20.93
N ASP A 409 15.16 -17.02 20.04
CA ASP A 409 16.38 -16.24 20.28
C ASP A 409 16.19 -14.72 20.19
N ILE A 410 15.02 -14.25 19.74
CA ILE A 410 14.75 -12.81 19.61
C ILE A 410 14.35 -12.23 20.96
N GLU A 411 15.20 -11.38 21.51
CA GLU A 411 15.01 -10.71 22.80
C GLU A 411 15.00 -9.17 22.69
N THR A 412 15.20 -8.61 21.49
CA THR A 412 15.29 -7.16 21.26
C THR A 412 14.33 -6.72 20.14
N PHE A 413 13.86 -5.47 20.22
CA PHE A 413 13.07 -4.85 19.15
C PHE A 413 13.90 -4.69 17.87
N THR A 414 15.22 -4.53 18.01
CA THR A 414 16.16 -4.46 16.87
C THR A 414 16.17 -5.78 16.09
N ALA A 415 16.28 -6.92 16.79
CA ALA A 415 16.22 -8.23 16.15
C ALA A 415 14.83 -8.54 15.59
N LEU A 416 13.77 -8.15 16.31
CA LEU A 416 12.39 -8.27 15.83
C LEU A 416 12.18 -7.51 14.51
N THR A 417 12.68 -6.27 14.41
CA THR A 417 12.55 -5.44 13.19
C THR A 417 13.19 -6.11 11.98
N VAL A 418 14.37 -6.73 12.15
CA VAL A 418 15.04 -7.46 11.06
C VAL A 418 14.29 -8.74 10.67
N LEU A 419 13.71 -9.45 11.65
CA LEU A 419 12.85 -10.60 11.37
C LEU A 419 11.60 -10.16 10.58
N ASP A 420 10.93 -9.09 11.02
CA ASP A 420 9.73 -8.56 10.39
C ASP A 420 9.98 -8.16 8.93
N ASP A 421 11.03 -7.36 8.67
CA ASP A 421 11.46 -7.01 7.32
C ASP A 421 11.68 -8.27 6.44
N THR A 422 12.40 -9.25 6.98
CA THR A 422 12.72 -10.49 6.26
C THR A 422 11.46 -11.27 5.92
N VAL A 423 10.58 -11.46 6.89
CA VAL A 423 9.35 -12.25 6.75
C VAL A 423 8.34 -11.54 5.85
N TYR A 424 8.16 -10.24 6.02
CA TYR A 424 7.25 -9.43 5.21
C TYR A 424 7.62 -9.52 3.73
N PHE A 425 8.87 -9.23 3.37
CA PHE A 425 9.29 -9.26 1.97
C PHE A 425 9.42 -10.68 1.41
N ALA A 426 9.75 -11.68 2.25
CA ALA A 426 9.68 -13.08 1.84
C ALA A 426 8.24 -13.48 1.47
N ARG A 427 7.24 -13.12 2.29
CA ARG A 427 5.81 -13.39 2.01
C ARG A 427 5.32 -12.64 0.76
N LEU A 428 5.72 -11.36 0.61
CA LEU A 428 5.43 -10.59 -0.59
C LEU A 428 6.00 -11.28 -1.85
N LYS A 429 7.20 -11.87 -1.77
CA LYS A 429 7.87 -12.52 -2.92
C LYS A 429 7.54 -14.01 -3.10
N ALA A 430 6.86 -14.65 -2.15
CA ALA A 430 6.68 -16.11 -2.13
C ALA A 430 5.88 -16.68 -3.32
N GLY A 431 5.18 -15.85 -4.10
CA GLY A 431 4.40 -16.28 -5.26
C GLY A 431 3.21 -17.20 -4.93
N VAL A 432 2.94 -17.43 -3.65
CA VAL A 432 1.87 -18.31 -3.14
C VAL A 432 0.81 -17.56 -2.37
#